data_AF-A0A1G7E2V1-F1
#
_entry.id   AF-A0A1G7E2V1-F1
#
_cell.length_a   1.000
_cell.length_b   1.000
_cell.length_c   1.000
_cell.angle_alpha   90.00
_cell.angle_beta   90.00
_cell.angle_gamma   90.00
#
_symmetry.space_group_name_H-M   'P 1'
#
loop_
_entity.id
_entity.type
_entity.pdbx_description
1 polymer ?
#
loop_
_entity_poly.entity_id
_entity_poly.type
_entity_poly.pdbx_seq_one_letter_code
_entity_poly.pdbx_strand_id
1 'polypeptide(L)'
;MTETMARPRVRSGGGSARHTLRTTRDFSMLRGLTRLLPLCEVMDGAQVEMINAASMDILENMGVQFRDPIALADWRATGCSCCREAICNPRTTRSF
;
A
#
# COMPACT_ATOMS: atom_id res chain seq x y z
N MET A 1 -60.05 -48.18 -21.29
CA MET A 1 -59.38 -47.00 -21.88
C MET A 1 -59.39 -45.89 -20.85
N THR A 2 -58.22 -45.44 -20.39
CA THR A 2 -57.84 -44.02 -20.13
C THR A 2 -56.66 -43.98 -19.15
N GLU A 3 -55.46 -44.01 -19.71
CA GLU A 3 -54.24 -43.67 -18.99
C GLU A 3 -54.17 -42.14 -18.88
N THR A 4 -54.39 -41.62 -17.66
CA THR A 4 -54.30 -40.18 -17.41
C THR A 4 -52.83 -39.84 -17.16
N MET A 5 -52.16 -39.28 -18.16
CA MET A 5 -50.78 -38.81 -18.06
C MET A 5 -50.65 -37.75 -16.95
N ALA A 6 -50.04 -38.12 -15.83
CA ALA A 6 -49.78 -37.19 -14.73
C ALA A 6 -48.71 -36.17 -15.13
N ARG A 7 -49.14 -34.93 -15.40
CA ARG A 7 -48.26 -33.79 -15.71
C ARG A 7 -47.30 -33.56 -14.53
N PRO A 8 -45.97 -33.53 -14.74
CA PRO A 8 -45.03 -33.38 -13.64
C PRO A 8 -45.27 -32.07 -12.91
N ARG A 9 -45.55 -32.16 -11.60
CA ARG A 9 -45.68 -31.02 -10.70
C ARG A 9 -44.34 -30.28 -10.66
N VAL A 10 -44.25 -29.15 -11.37
CA VAL A 10 -43.15 -28.21 -11.23
C VAL A 10 -43.19 -27.69 -9.80
N ARG A 11 -42.35 -28.26 -8.94
CA ARG A 11 -42.12 -27.75 -7.58
C ARG A 11 -41.43 -26.39 -7.70
N SER A 12 -42.28 -25.38 -7.71
CA SER A 12 -42.08 -23.95 -7.45
C SER A 12 -40.65 -23.54 -7.08
N GLY A 13 -40.14 -22.57 -7.86
CA GLY A 13 -38.79 -22.00 -7.86
C GLY A 13 -38.29 -21.36 -6.57
N GLY A 14 -38.83 -21.68 -5.39
CA GLY A 14 -38.34 -21.20 -4.10
C GLY A 14 -36.90 -21.65 -3.80
N GLY A 15 -36.51 -22.86 -4.20
CA GLY A 15 -35.14 -23.34 -4.08
C GLY A 15 -34.17 -22.62 -5.04
N SER A 16 -34.61 -22.41 -6.28
CA SER A 16 -33.87 -21.67 -7.29
C SER A 16 -33.69 -20.20 -6.89
N ALA A 17 -34.73 -19.54 -6.38
CA ALA A 17 -34.67 -18.16 -5.89
C ALA A 17 -33.74 -18.00 -4.68
N ARG A 18 -33.74 -18.95 -3.73
CA ARG A 18 -32.77 -18.93 -2.62
C ARG A 18 -31.34 -19.19 -3.10
N HIS A 19 -31.18 -20.05 -4.10
CA HIS A 19 -29.88 -20.34 -4.68
C HIS A 19 -29.33 -19.13 -5.43
N THR A 20 -30.13 -18.44 -6.25
CA THR A 20 -29.72 -17.22 -6.93
C THR A 20 -29.34 -16.13 -5.93
N LEU A 21 -30.15 -15.88 -4.90
CA LEU A 21 -29.82 -14.89 -3.85
C LEU A 21 -28.49 -15.17 -3.12
N ARG A 22 -28.12 -16.45 -2.91
CA ARG A 22 -26.84 -16.81 -2.28
C ARG A 22 -25.65 -16.74 -3.25
N THR A 23 -25.90 -16.96 -4.53
CA THR A 23 -24.87 -17.02 -5.58
C THR A 23 -24.63 -15.66 -6.23
N THR A 24 -25.59 -14.74 -6.18
CA THR A 24 -25.44 -13.36 -6.67
C THR A 24 -24.39 -12.64 -5.83
N ARG A 25 -23.19 -12.53 -6.37
CA ARG A 25 -22.11 -11.71 -5.82
C ARG A 25 -22.32 -10.29 -6.29
N ASP A 26 -22.37 -9.36 -5.34
CA ASP A 26 -22.27 -7.94 -5.65
C ASP A 26 -20.80 -7.64 -6.00
N PHE A 27 -20.57 -7.14 -7.21
CA PHE A 27 -19.26 -6.74 -7.72
C PHE A 27 -19.00 -5.23 -7.53
N SER A 28 -19.91 -4.52 -6.85
CA SER A 28 -19.66 -3.14 -6.47
C SER A 28 -18.44 -3.06 -5.55
N MET A 29 -17.43 -2.28 -5.97
CA MET A 29 -16.28 -2.03 -5.12
C MET A 29 -16.71 -1.19 -3.92
N LEU A 30 -16.34 -1.64 -2.72
CA LEU A 30 -16.53 -0.87 -1.50
C LEU A 30 -15.78 0.47 -1.64
N ARG A 31 -16.37 1.55 -1.08
CA ARG A 31 -15.71 2.86 -1.07
C ARG A 31 -14.39 2.78 -0.30
N GLY A 32 -13.46 3.68 -0.63
CA GLY A 32 -12.20 3.82 0.10
C GLY A 32 -12.44 3.92 1.61
N LEU A 33 -11.70 3.12 2.37
CA LEU A 33 -11.85 3.04 3.82
C LEU A 33 -11.38 4.35 4.48
N THR A 34 -12.22 4.95 5.32
CA THR A 34 -11.81 6.00 6.24
C THR A 34 -11.30 5.37 7.55
N ARG A 35 -10.12 5.80 8.00
CA ARG A 35 -9.48 5.23 9.19
C ARG A 35 -10.24 5.66 10.45
N LEU A 36 -10.97 4.73 11.07
CA LEU A 36 -11.73 4.95 12.32
C LEU A 36 -11.04 4.38 13.57
N LEU A 37 -10.06 3.49 13.41
CA LEU A 37 -9.33 2.88 14.52
C LEU A 37 -8.21 3.80 15.03
N PRO A 38 -7.90 3.78 16.34
CA PRO A 38 -6.76 4.51 16.89
C PRO A 38 -5.45 4.07 16.23
N LEU A 39 -4.46 4.97 16.17
CA LEU A 39 -3.12 4.64 15.69
C LEU A 39 -2.43 3.72 16.70
N CYS A 40 -1.98 2.55 16.25
CA CYS A 40 -1.09 1.72 17.03
C CYS A 40 0.33 2.25 16.84
N GLU A 41 0.78 3.11 17.76
CA GLU A 41 2.18 3.54 17.82
C GLU A 41 3.00 2.43 18.51
N VAL A 42 3.66 1.60 17.70
CA VAL A 42 4.50 0.49 18.18
C VAL A 42 5.83 1.00 18.76
N MET A 43 6.22 2.23 18.42
CA MET A 43 7.48 2.84 18.81
C MET A 43 7.24 4.13 19.59
N ASP A 44 8.04 4.34 20.62
CA ASP A 44 8.06 5.60 21.38
C ASP A 44 8.81 6.70 20.60
N GLY A 45 8.54 7.97 20.91
CA GLY A 45 9.15 9.12 20.22
C GLY A 45 10.68 9.09 20.23
N ALA A 46 11.28 8.69 21.36
CA ALA A 46 12.73 8.53 21.47
C ALA A 46 13.30 7.46 20.53
N GLN A 47 12.52 6.40 20.24
CA GLN A 47 12.94 5.35 19.32
C GLN A 47 12.87 5.81 17.86
N VAL A 48 11.89 6.66 17.53
CA VAL A 48 11.82 7.31 16.21
C VAL A 48 13.03 8.22 16.00
N GLU A 49 13.44 8.98 17.02
CA GLU A 49 14.64 9.82 16.95
C GLU A 49 15.92 9.01 16.77
N MET A 50 16.05 7.87 17.46
CA MET A 50 17.18 6.95 17.26
C MET A 50 17.25 6.42 15.84
N ILE A 51 16.12 6.01 15.26
CA ILE A 51 16.06 5.57 13.86
C ILE A 51 16.44 6.72 12.93
N ASN A 52 15.95 7.93 13.19
CA ASN A 52 16.29 9.10 12.38
C ASN A 52 17.80 9.39 12.42
N ALA A 53 18.42 9.38 13.61
CA ALA A 53 19.85 9.59 13.77
C ALA A 53 20.68 8.51 13.06
N ALA A 54 20.31 7.24 13.22
CA ALA A 54 20.97 6.13 12.52
C ALA A 54 20.79 6.22 10.99
N SER A 55 19.62 6.65 10.53
CA SER A 55 19.34 6.82 9.10
C SER A 55 20.19 7.94 8.49
N MET A 56 20.39 9.05 9.22
CA MET A 56 21.25 10.14 8.77
C MET A 56 22.72 9.72 8.69
N ASP A 57 23.20 8.95 9.66
CA ASP A 57 24.56 8.40 9.65
C ASP A 57 24.78 7.44 8.46
N ILE A 58 23.80 6.60 8.14
CA ILE A 58 23.84 5.72 6.97
C ILE A 58 23.92 6.51 5.66
N LEU A 59 23.12 7.57 5.52
CA LEU A 59 23.10 8.41 4.31
C LEU A 59 24.41 9.18 4.12
N GLU A 60 25.09 9.55 5.21
CA GLU A 60 26.41 10.21 5.16
C GLU A 60 27.50 9.21 4.75
N ASN A 61 27.52 8.03 5.39
CA ASN A 61 28.61 7.06 5.24
C ASN A 61 28.52 6.22 3.96
N MET A 62 27.31 5.79 3.57
CA MET A 62 27.10 4.93 2.40
C MET A 62 26.53 5.70 1.19
N GLY A 63 25.64 6.66 1.43
CA GLY A 63 24.92 7.37 0.37
C GLY A 63 23.91 6.50 -0.37
N VAL A 64 23.20 7.11 -1.33
CA VAL A 64 22.23 6.41 -2.19
C VAL A 64 22.79 6.32 -3.61
N GLN A 65 22.79 5.10 -4.17
CA GLN A 65 23.17 4.89 -5.57
C GLN A 65 22.01 5.25 -6.49
N PHE A 66 22.23 6.25 -7.36
CA PHE A 66 21.29 6.57 -8.45
C PHE A 66 21.84 6.05 -9.76
N ARG A 67 21.02 5.27 -10.48
CA ARG A 67 21.38 4.73 -11.80
C ARG A 67 21.08 5.72 -12.93
N ASP A 68 20.18 6.68 -12.69
CA ASP A 68 19.72 7.62 -13.70
C ASP A 68 20.54 8.92 -13.70
N PRO A 69 21.02 9.39 -14.87
CA PRO A 69 21.83 10.59 -14.96
C PRO A 69 21.06 11.89 -14.69
N ILE A 70 19.75 11.90 -14.94
CA ILE A 70 18.87 13.07 -14.68
C ILE A 70 18.74 13.30 -13.18
N ALA A 71 18.53 12.23 -12.40
CA ALA A 71 18.46 12.32 -10.95
C ALA A 71 19.76 12.89 -10.36
N LEU A 72 20.92 12.46 -10.85
CA LEU A 72 22.21 13.01 -10.41
C LEU A 72 22.34 14.51 -10.71
N ALA A 73 21.77 15.01 -11.81
CA ALA A 73 21.80 16.43 -12.14
C ALA A 73 20.94 17.25 -11.18
N ASP A 74 19.73 16.78 -10.85
CA ASP A 74 18.81 17.45 -9.94
C ASP A 74 19.38 17.55 -8.51
N TRP A 75 20.02 16.48 -8.04
CA TRP A 75 20.64 16.47 -6.72
C TRP A 75 21.93 17.29 -6.64
N ARG A 76 22.70 17.38 -7.74
CA ARG A 76 23.85 18.31 -7.84
C ARG A 76 23.39 19.77 -7.76
N ALA A 77 22.29 20.12 -8.40
CA ALA A 77 21.71 21.46 -8.33
C ALA A 77 21.26 21.83 -6.90
N THR A 78 20.87 20.83 -6.12
CA THR A 78 20.43 20.98 -4.72
C THR A 78 21.61 21.05 -3.73
N GLY A 79 22.85 20.90 -4.20
CA GLY A 79 24.06 21.08 -3.39
C GLY A 79 24.54 19.82 -2.65
N CYS A 80 24.05 18.62 -3.01
CA CYS A 80 24.57 17.38 -2.43
C CYS A 80 25.90 16.96 -3.08
N SER A 81 26.88 16.56 -2.27
CA SER A 81 28.19 16.12 -2.77
C SER A 81 28.09 14.68 -3.30
N CYS A 82 28.58 14.45 -4.52
CA CYS A 82 28.56 13.13 -5.15
C CYS A 82 29.97 12.52 -5.14
N CYS A 83 30.15 11.33 -4.55
CA CYS A 83 31.38 10.56 -4.65
C CYS A 83 31.17 9.36 -5.58
N ARG A 84 31.80 9.40 -6.76
CA ARG A 84 31.85 8.40 -7.86
C ARG A 84 30.49 7.90 -8.39
N GLU A 85 29.61 7.37 -7.55
CA GLU A 85 28.27 6.84 -7.91
C GLU A 85 27.19 7.02 -6.81
N ALA A 86 27.56 7.56 -5.64
CA ALA A 86 26.64 7.74 -4.51
C ALA A 86 26.60 9.22 -4.06
N ILE A 87 25.42 9.64 -3.63
CA ILE A 87 25.19 10.98 -3.07
C ILE A 87 25.43 10.94 -1.56
N CYS A 88 26.34 11.78 -1.07
CA CYS A 88 26.58 12.03 0.34
C CYS A 88 25.83 13.32 0.73
N ASN A 89 25.16 13.31 1.88
CA ASN A 89 24.63 14.52 2.48
C ASN A 89 25.69 15.07 3.45
N PRO A 90 26.45 16.12 3.09
CA PRO A 90 27.37 16.72 4.04
C PRO A 90 26.53 17.40 5.12
N ARG A 91 26.73 17.00 6.38
CA ARG A 91 26.09 17.57 7.58
C ARG A 91 25.56 18.98 7.35
N THR A 92 24.25 19.13 7.52
CA THR A 92 23.54 20.40 7.71
C THR A 92 24.17 21.17 8.87
N THR A 93 25.32 21.80 8.62
CA THR A 93 25.94 22.78 9.50
C THR A 93 25.32 24.12 9.13
N ARG A 94 24.03 24.25 9.39
CA ARG A 94 23.44 25.57 9.60
C ARG A 94 23.38 25.74 11.11
N SER A 95 24.51 26.17 11.68
CA SER A 95 24.50 26.76 13.01
C SER A 95 23.52 27.92 12.98
N PHE A 96 22.41 27.81 13.72
CA PHE A 96 21.76 28.78 14.60
C PHE A 96 20.37 28.25 14.97
#